data_AF-A0A661FNE3-F1
#
_entry.id   AF-A0A661FNE3-F1
#
_cell.length_a   1.000
_cell.length_b   1.000
_cell.length_c   1.000
_cell.angle_alpha   90.00
_cell.angle_beta   90.00
_cell.angle_gamma   90.00
#
_symmetry.space_group_name_H-M   'P 1'
#
loop_
_entity.id
_entity.type
_entity.pdbx_description
1 polymer ?
#
loop_
_entity_poly.entity_id
_entity_poly.type
_entity_poly.pdbx_seq_one_letter_code
_entity_poly.pdbx_strand_id
1 'polypeptide(L)' 'MKIAENYPLIHTIDLPEDVRKLSRDQLEPLSKELREFLTHSVSLSGGHFSAGLGT' A
#
# COMPACT_ATOMS: atom_id res chain seq x y z
N MET A 1 -14.30 9.62 1.46
CA MET A 1 -12.97 9.38 2.05
C MET A 1 -11.96 9.42 0.90
N LYS A 2 -11.11 10.44 0.80
CA LYS A 2 -10.12 10.52 -0.27
C LYS A 2 -8.93 9.63 0.09
N ILE A 3 -8.93 8.42 -0.44
CA ILE A 3 -7.86 7.42 -0.28
C ILE A 3 -6.49 8.03 -0.65
N ALA A 4 -6.47 8.97 -1.60
CA ALA A 4 -5.29 9.71 -2.06
C ALA A 4 -4.63 10.63 -1.03
N GLU A 5 -5.35 11.11 -0.02
CA GLU A 5 -4.75 11.96 1.03
C GLU A 5 -4.08 11.13 2.14
N ASN A 6 -4.44 9.84 2.23
CA ASN A 6 -3.95 8.94 3.27
C ASN A 6 -2.77 8.08 2.80
N TYR A 7 -2.50 8.04 1.49
CA TYR A 7 -1.40 7.27 0.88
C TYR A 7 -0.60 8.05 -0.18
N PRO A 8 0.00 9.22 0.14
CA PRO A 8 0.76 10.03 -0.79
C PRO A 8 1.90 9.32 -1.53
N LEU A 9 2.61 8.38 -0.89
CA LEU A 9 3.72 7.68 -1.57
C LEU A 9 3.18 6.61 -2.51
N ILE A 10 2.22 5.81 -2.03
CA ILE A 10 1.61 4.76 -2.85
C ILE A 10 0.94 5.33 -4.11
N HIS A 11 0.32 6.51 -4.01
CA HIS A 11 -0.34 7.16 -5.15
C HIS A 11 0.64 7.71 -6.21
N THR A 12 1.92 7.82 -5.88
CA THR A 12 2.96 8.25 -6.83
C THR A 12 3.64 7.08 -7.55
N ILE A 13 3.24 5.85 -7.22
CA ILE A 13 3.85 4.62 -7.73
C ILE A 13 2.81 3.89 -8.57
N ASP A 14 3.04 3.85 -9.87
CA ASP A 14 2.19 3.12 -10.81
C ASP A 14 2.86 1.78 -11.20
N LEU A 15 4.19 1.77 -11.27
CA LEU A 15 4.99 0.62 -11.68
C LEU A 15 6.03 0.22 -10.62
N PRO A 16 6.47 -1.06 -10.59
CA PRO A 16 7.51 -1.52 -9.67
C PRO A 16 8.87 -0.82 -9.88
N GLU A 17 9.08 -0.18 -11.04
CA GLU A 17 10.26 0.67 -11.27
C GLU A 17 10.21 1.98 -10.48
N ASP A 18 9.04 2.51 -10.17
CA ASP A 18 8.90 3.78 -9.45
C ASP A 18 9.31 3.62 -7.98
N VAL A 19 9.04 2.45 -7.39
CA VAL A 19 9.56 2.08 -6.06
C VAL A 19 11.08 2.13 -6.03
N ARG A 20 11.74 1.74 -7.13
CA ARG A 20 13.22 1.74 -7.23
C ARG A 20 13.79 3.15 -7.37
N LYS A 21 12.97 4.14 -7.77
CA LYS A 21 13.36 5.55 -7.87
C LYS A 21 13.25 6.29 -6.53
N LEU A 22 12.62 5.68 -5.52
CA LEU A 22 12.49 6.27 -4.19
C LEU A 22 13.79 6.17 -3.39
N SER A 23 14.02 7.19 -2.56
CA SER A 23 15.09 7.15 -1.56
C SER A 23 14.82 6.09 -0.51
N ARG A 24 15.88 5.50 0.06
CA ARG A 24 15.77 4.47 1.11
C ARG A 24 14.92 4.91 2.29
N ASP A 25 14.99 6.18 2.66
CA ASP A 25 14.20 6.79 3.74
C ASP A 25 12.68 6.76 3.47
N GLN A 26 12.28 6.70 2.20
CA GLN A 26 10.88 6.64 1.79
C GLN A 26 10.34 5.21 1.68
N LEU A 27 11.19 4.19 1.77
CA LEU A 27 10.76 2.79 1.68
C LEU A 27 10.01 2.33 2.94
N GLU A 28 10.42 2.80 4.12
CA GLU A 28 9.73 2.52 5.38
C GLU A 28 8.31 3.09 5.41
N PRO A 29 8.09 4.41 5.14
CA PRO A 29 6.74 4.96 5.08
C PRO A 29 5.92 4.34 3.94
N LEU A 30 6.52 4.06 2.77
CA LEU A 30 5.83 3.36 1.68
C LEU A 30 5.31 1.98 2.12
N SER A 31 6.13 1.20 2.82
CA SER A 31 5.74 -0.14 3.30
C SER A 31 4.58 -0.07 4.29
N LYS A 32 4.57 0.97 5.14
CA LYS A 32 3.47 1.24 6.07
C LYS A 32 2.17 1.54 5.32
N GLU A 33 2.24 2.44 4.33
CA GLU A 33 1.09 2.79 3.49
C GLU A 33 0.54 1.57 2.73
N LEU A 34 1.43 0.74 2.17
CA LEU A 34 1.03 -0.49 1.47
C LEU A 34 0.29 -1.47 2.38
N ARG A 35 0.78 -1.66 3.61
CA ARG A 35 0.11 -2.52 4.58
C ARG A 35 -1.28 -2.00 4.93
N GLU A 36 -1.41 -0.71 5.18
CA GLU A 36 -2.70 -0.10 5.51
C GLU A 36 -3.68 -0.14 4.32
N PHE A 37 -3.20 0.16 3.11
CA PHE A 37 -4.00 0.09 1.89
C PHE A 37 -4.52 -1.33 1.62
N LEU A 38 -3.66 -2.34 1.76
CA LEU A 38 -4.05 -3.74 1.63
C LEU A 38 -5.07 -4.11 2.71
N THR A 39 -4.80 -3.79 3.97
CA THR A 39 -5.71 -4.06 5.11
C THR A 39 -7.08 -3.42 4.87
N HIS A 40 -7.11 -2.17 4.38
CA HIS A 40 -8.35 -1.48 4.06
C HIS A 40 -9.08 -2.13 2.87
N SER A 41 -8.35 -2.44 1.80
CA SER A 41 -8.91 -3.07 0.59
C SER A 41 -9.49 -4.46 0.89
N VAL A 42 -8.82 -5.28 1.70
CA VAL A 42 -9.34 -6.59 2.11
C VAL A 42 -10.52 -6.47 3.05
N SER A 43 -10.51 -5.48 3.95
CA SER A 43 -11.62 -5.23 4.89
C SER A 43 -12.88 -4.79 4.15
N LEU A 44 -12.73 -3.98 3.09
CA LEU A 44 -13.85 -3.56 2.23
C LEU A 44 -14.36 -4.69 1.31
N SER A 45 -13.47 -5.61 0.90
CA SER A 45 -13.80 -6.67 -0.06
C SER A 45 -14.35 -7.96 0.58
N GLY A 46 -14.31 -8.09 1.91
CA GLY A 46 -15.17 -8.99 2.69
C GLY A 46 -15.29 -10.46 2.28
N GLY A 47 -14.27 -11.13 1.71
CA GLY A 47 -14.49 -12.54 1.32
C GLY A 47 -13.33 -13.47 0.97
N HIS A 48 -12.24 -13.05 0.33
CA HIS A 48 -11.20 -14.03 -0.10
C HIS A 48 -9.75 -13.61 0.07
N PHE A 49 -9.43 -12.33 0.26
CA PHE A 49 -8.03 -11.88 0.32
C PHE A 49 -7.40 -11.95 1.72
N SER A 50 -8.20 -12.22 2.76
CA SER A 50 -7.71 -12.42 4.13
C SER A 50 -6.97 -13.76 4.33
N ALA A 51 -7.08 -14.69 3.39
CA ALA A 51 -6.44 -16.01 3.46
C ALA A 51 -4.94 -16.01 3.10
N GLY A 52 -4.39 -14.88 2.62
CA GLY A 52 -3.01 -14.80 2.11
C GLY A 52 -2.04 -13.91 2.89
N LEU A 53 -2.47 -13.21 3.95
CA LEU A 53 -1.63 -12.29 4.74
C LEU A 53 -1.29 -12.86 6.12
N GLY A 54 -1.15 -14.18 6.23
CA GLY A 54 -1.03 -14.91 7.51
C GLY A 54 -0.09 -16.12 7.53
N THR A 55 0.81 -16.28 6.55
CA THR A 55 1.91 -17.26 6.61
C THR A 55 3.20 -16.68 6.09
#